data_AF-A0A0G0TWT1-F1
#
_entry.id   AF-A0A0G0TWT1-F1
#
_cell.length_a   1.000
_cell.length_b   1.000
_cell.length_c   1.000
_cell.angle_alpha   90.00
_cell.angle_beta   90.00
_cell.angle_gamma   90.00
#
_symmetry.space_group_name_H-M   'P 1'
#
loop_
_entity.id
_entity.type
_entity.pdbx_description
1 polymer ?
#
loop_
_entity_poly.entity_id
_entity_poly.type
_entity_poly.pdbx_seq_one_letter_code
_entity_poly.pdbx_strand_id
1 'polypeptide(L)'
;MIKKILNFKFIIRNCNRGMTYVELIVVLSIFSVLSAVTLFNYKQFQLKVDIKNLAHDMTLKIVEAQKSSTSGKLSPLPPWQQPISGWKPSYGIYFNLVTNNKVFYYFTDLNQDGLYDIPTASCPVEECLEQILITKDNYISNSFTKVFYKDPAPPTNEILNNLHITFTRPNSGATFKSTPVLTRPIDHIEITVSSPAGEVTSVISVYPSGRIELN
;
A
#
# COMPACT_ATOMS: atom_id res chain seq x y z
N MET A 1 12.79 97.70 13.67
CA MET A 1 12.60 96.84 12.48
C MET A 1 12.93 95.40 12.87
N ILE A 2 12.00 94.48 12.67
CA ILE A 2 11.90 93.15 13.32
C ILE A 2 12.91 92.13 12.78
N LYS A 3 13.65 91.45 13.68
CA LYS A 3 14.54 90.31 13.37
C LYS A 3 13.69 89.08 13.00
N LYS A 4 13.87 88.55 11.79
CA LYS A 4 13.33 87.24 11.37
C LYS A 4 14.13 86.12 12.05
N ILE A 5 13.45 85.34 12.90
CA ILE A 5 13.95 84.08 13.43
C ILE A 5 13.76 83.01 12.34
N LEU A 6 14.86 82.50 11.79
CA LEU A 6 14.85 81.37 10.85
C LEU A 6 14.66 80.07 11.65
N ASN A 7 13.49 79.47 11.49
CA ASN A 7 13.09 78.23 12.14
C ASN A 7 13.66 77.05 11.34
N PHE A 8 14.76 76.45 11.79
CA PHE A 8 15.38 75.29 11.14
C PHE A 8 14.60 74.03 11.50
N LYS A 9 13.63 73.66 10.65
CA LYS A 9 12.89 72.41 10.77
C LYS A 9 13.82 71.26 10.37
N PHE A 10 14.38 70.53 11.34
CA PHE A 10 15.13 69.30 11.07
C PHE A 10 14.19 68.25 10.45
N ILE A 11 14.35 67.99 9.16
CA ILE A 11 13.69 66.88 8.47
C ILE A 11 14.50 65.62 8.78
N ILE A 12 13.96 64.77 9.64
CA ILE A 12 14.51 63.42 9.90
C ILE A 12 14.18 62.57 8.68
N ARG A 13 15.17 62.37 7.79
CA ARG A 13 15.09 61.41 6.69
C ARG A 13 15.39 60.02 7.25
N ASN A 14 14.38 59.16 7.37
CA ASN A 14 14.58 57.73 7.64
C ASN A 14 15.22 57.08 6.40
N CYS A 15 16.56 57.03 6.38
CA CYS A 15 17.29 56.17 5.46
C CYS A 15 17.12 54.72 5.93
N ASN A 16 16.15 54.00 5.35
CA ASN A 16 16.12 52.55 5.41
C ASN A 16 17.35 52.05 4.66
N ARG A 17 18.45 51.81 5.39
CA ARG A 17 19.65 51.17 4.84
C ARG A 17 19.27 49.76 4.41
N GLY A 18 19.61 49.40 3.16
CA GLY A 18 19.45 48.03 2.67
C GLY A 18 20.35 47.05 3.41
N MET A 19 20.14 45.75 3.16
CA MET A 19 20.95 44.67 3.74
C MET A 19 22.41 44.79 3.29
N THR A 20 23.34 44.62 4.23
CA THR A 20 24.77 44.59 3.93
C THR A 20 25.16 43.24 3.29
N TYR A 21 26.24 43.22 2.50
CA TYR A 21 26.73 41.98 1.88
C TYR A 21 27.06 40.89 2.92
N VAL A 22 27.55 41.28 4.09
CA VAL A 22 27.87 40.35 5.17
C VAL A 22 26.59 39.71 5.74
N GLU A 23 25.55 40.51 5.97
CA GLU A 23 24.25 40.00 6.44
C GLU A 23 23.61 39.04 5.42
N LEU A 24 23.72 39.34 4.12
CA LEU A 24 23.24 38.45 3.06
C LEU A 24 23.94 37.09 3.09
N ILE A 25 25.26 37.06 3.24
CA ILE A 25 26.05 35.83 3.30
C ILE A 25 25.66 34.98 4.51
N VAL A 26 25.44 35.61 5.67
CA VAL A 26 24.99 34.92 6.89
C VAL A 26 23.59 34.32 6.71
N VAL A 27 22.67 35.04 6.07
CA VAL A 27 21.32 34.50 5.82
C VAL A 27 21.35 33.33 4.84
N LEU A 28 22.13 33.43 3.76
CA LEU A 28 22.29 32.35 2.79
C LEU A 28 22.96 31.10 3.40
N SER A 29 23.89 31.27 4.34
CA SER A 29 24.54 30.15 5.01
C SER A 29 23.59 29.41 5.96
N ILE A 30 22.76 30.13 6.72
CA ILE A 30 21.74 29.52 7.56
C ILE A 30 20.69 28.81 6.69
N PHE A 31 20.25 29.45 5.60
CA PHE A 31 19.26 28.87 4.68
C PHE A 31 19.76 27.59 4.01
N SER A 32 21.03 27.54 3.59
CA SER A 32 21.59 26.36 2.94
C SER A 32 21.69 25.18 3.91
N VAL A 33 22.08 25.42 5.15
CA VAL A 33 22.12 24.39 6.21
C VAL A 33 20.72 23.86 6.50
N LEU A 34 19.73 24.74 6.65
CA LEU A 34 18.33 24.33 6.87
C LEU A 34 17.79 23.51 5.69
N SER A 35 18.05 23.96 4.47
CA SER A 35 17.63 23.26 3.25
C SER A 35 18.28 21.88 3.14
N ALA A 36 19.57 21.75 3.44
CA ALA A 36 20.28 20.47 3.43
C ALA A 36 19.66 19.45 4.40
N VAL A 37 19.35 19.87 5.64
CA VAL A 37 18.71 18.99 6.64
C VAL A 37 17.31 18.57 6.19
N THR A 38 16.51 19.49 5.64
CA THR A 38 15.15 19.16 5.17
C THR A 38 15.16 18.20 3.98
N LEU A 39 16.04 18.41 2.99
CA LEU A 39 16.15 17.55 1.82
C LEU A 39 16.62 16.13 2.19
N PHE A 40 17.53 16.01 3.16
CA PHE A 40 17.99 14.71 3.63
C PHE A 40 16.84 13.90 4.27
N ASN A 41 16.02 14.55 5.09
CA ASN A 41 14.87 13.91 5.74
C ASN A 41 13.70 13.63 4.79
N TYR A 42 13.55 14.41 3.72
CA TYR A 42 12.46 14.26 2.74
C TYR A 42 12.44 12.87 2.09
N LYS A 43 13.62 12.30 1.79
CA LYS A 43 13.72 10.96 1.19
C LYS A 43 13.09 9.87 2.07
N GLN A 44 13.36 9.90 3.37
CA GLN A 44 12.78 8.91 4.30
C GLN A 44 11.28 9.11 4.47
N PHE A 45 10.81 10.36 4.49
CA PHE A 45 9.38 10.65 4.53
C PHE A 45 8.66 10.13 3.29
N GLN A 46 9.23 10.37 2.10
CA GLN A 46 8.67 9.88 0.84
C GLN A 46 8.50 8.36 0.84
N LEU A 47 9.51 7.62 1.31
CA LEU A 47 9.44 6.15 1.42
C LEU A 47 8.31 5.69 2.38
N LYS A 48 8.11 6.39 3.50
CA LYS A 48 7.01 6.12 4.44
C LYS A 48 5.64 6.33 3.83
N VAL A 49 5.46 7.44 3.12
CA VAL A 49 4.20 7.74 2.42
C VAL A 49 3.94 6.70 1.32
N ASP A 50 4.97 6.33 0.57
CA ASP A 50 4.86 5.40 -0.53
C ASP A 50 4.45 3.99 -0.08
N ILE A 51 5.06 3.47 1.00
CA ILE A 51 4.69 2.17 1.58
C ILE A 51 3.27 2.20 2.14
N LYS A 52 2.88 3.30 2.81
CA LYS A 52 1.55 3.44 3.38
C LYS A 52 0.46 3.50 2.30
N ASN A 53 0.71 4.23 1.22
CA ASN A 53 -0.21 4.30 0.08
C ASN A 53 -0.35 2.93 -0.58
N LEU A 54 0.76 2.24 -0.81
CA LEU A 54 0.76 0.89 -1.37
C LEU A 54 -0.04 -0.10 -0.50
N ALA A 55 0.18 -0.08 0.82
CA ALA A 55 -0.56 -0.94 1.73
C ALA A 55 -2.06 -0.59 1.77
N HIS A 56 -2.41 0.69 1.61
CA HIS A 56 -3.79 1.11 1.47
C HIS A 56 -4.42 0.61 0.16
N ASP A 57 -3.73 0.74 -0.96
CA ASP A 57 -4.19 0.26 -2.27
C ASP A 57 -4.43 -1.27 -2.24
N MET A 58 -3.51 -2.03 -1.63
CA MET A 58 -3.69 -3.47 -1.42
C MET A 58 -4.91 -3.78 -0.56
N THR A 59 -5.06 -3.07 0.56
CA THR A 59 -6.21 -3.21 1.46
C THR A 59 -7.53 -2.92 0.73
N LEU A 60 -7.58 -1.86 -0.07
CA LEU A 60 -8.74 -1.48 -0.86
C LEU A 60 -9.09 -2.58 -1.87
N LYS A 61 -8.11 -3.21 -2.51
CA LYS A 61 -8.35 -4.34 -3.41
C LYS A 61 -8.92 -5.56 -2.69
N ILE A 62 -8.44 -5.87 -1.47
CA ILE A 62 -9.01 -6.97 -0.66
C ILE A 62 -10.48 -6.69 -0.32
N VAL A 63 -10.79 -5.46 0.09
CA VAL A 63 -12.17 -5.02 0.37
C VAL A 63 -13.03 -5.04 -0.89
N GLU A 64 -12.47 -4.65 -2.05
CA GLU A 64 -13.15 -4.70 -3.34
C GLU A 64 -13.50 -6.16 -3.72
N ALA A 65 -12.61 -7.11 -3.48
CA ALA A 65 -12.86 -8.54 -3.67
C ALA A 65 -14.01 -9.03 -2.79
N GLN A 66 -13.96 -8.73 -1.49
CA GLN A 66 -15.00 -9.09 -0.54
C GLN A 66 -16.36 -8.51 -0.94
N LYS A 67 -16.41 -7.23 -1.32
CA LYS A 67 -17.64 -6.55 -1.76
C LYS A 67 -18.17 -7.13 -3.07
N SER A 68 -17.30 -7.42 -4.03
CA SER A 68 -17.69 -7.96 -5.33
C SER A 68 -18.28 -9.38 -5.20
N SER A 69 -17.70 -10.21 -4.34
CA SER A 69 -18.23 -11.55 -4.03
C SER A 69 -19.57 -11.49 -3.28
N THR A 70 -19.64 -10.71 -2.20
CA THR A 70 -20.86 -10.61 -1.38
C THR A 70 -22.05 -9.99 -2.13
N SER A 71 -21.80 -9.01 -3.01
CA SER A 71 -22.81 -8.42 -3.88
C SER A 71 -23.23 -9.31 -5.06
N GLY A 72 -22.51 -10.41 -5.31
CA GLY A 72 -22.77 -11.30 -6.44
C GLY A 72 -22.53 -10.61 -7.79
N LYS A 73 -21.52 -9.75 -7.86
CA LYS A 73 -21.11 -9.06 -9.08
C LYS A 73 -20.76 -10.11 -10.14
N LEU A 74 -21.36 -9.98 -11.32
CA LEU A 74 -20.99 -10.83 -12.44
C LEU A 74 -19.57 -10.51 -12.90
N SER A 75 -18.83 -11.53 -13.30
CA SER A 75 -17.49 -11.35 -13.81
C SER A 75 -17.53 -10.42 -15.03
N PRO A 76 -16.61 -9.43 -15.14
CA PRO A 76 -16.54 -8.55 -16.30
C PRO A 76 -15.96 -9.23 -17.56
N LEU A 77 -15.61 -10.51 -17.48
CA LEU A 77 -15.02 -11.27 -18.58
C LEU A 77 -15.97 -11.44 -19.77
N PRO A 78 -15.45 -11.72 -20.98
CA PRO A 78 -16.27 -12.02 -22.15
C PRO A 78 -17.27 -13.17 -21.89
N PRO A 79 -18.43 -13.21 -22.58
CA PRO A 79 -19.46 -14.24 -22.38
C PRO A 79 -18.95 -15.69 -22.47
N TRP A 80 -17.90 -15.92 -23.27
CA TRP A 80 -17.26 -17.22 -23.47
C TRP A 80 -16.38 -17.68 -22.30
N GLN A 81 -16.09 -16.78 -21.35
CA GLN A 81 -15.29 -17.01 -20.14
C GLN A 81 -16.11 -16.75 -18.86
N GLN A 82 -17.44 -16.73 -18.98
CA GLN A 82 -18.34 -16.62 -17.83
C GLN A 82 -18.47 -17.98 -17.15
N PRO A 83 -18.74 -18.01 -15.83
CA PRO A 83 -18.99 -19.27 -15.14
C PRO A 83 -20.18 -19.97 -15.80
N ILE A 84 -19.95 -21.24 -16.15
CA ILE A 84 -20.95 -22.10 -16.78
C ILE A 84 -22.02 -22.34 -15.72
N SER A 85 -23.26 -21.93 -15.97
CA SER A 85 -24.44 -22.08 -15.08
C SER A 85 -24.52 -21.07 -13.94
N GLY A 86 -25.55 -20.20 -13.98
CA GLY A 86 -26.40 -19.68 -12.88
C GLY A 86 -25.79 -19.15 -11.57
N TRP A 87 -24.49 -19.26 -11.40
CA TRP A 87 -23.76 -19.07 -10.17
C TRP A 87 -23.03 -17.74 -10.20
N LYS A 88 -22.88 -17.15 -9.02
CA LYS A 88 -22.17 -15.87 -8.86
C LYS A 88 -20.75 -16.19 -8.43
N PRO A 89 -19.73 -15.74 -9.19
CA PRO A 89 -18.36 -16.14 -8.93
C PRO A 89 -17.84 -15.61 -7.60
N SER A 90 -16.87 -16.34 -7.02
CA SER A 90 -16.09 -15.85 -5.88
C SER A 90 -15.01 -14.90 -6.38
N TYR A 91 -14.59 -13.97 -5.54
CA TYR A 91 -13.51 -13.03 -5.87
C TYR A 91 -12.42 -13.13 -4.82
N GLY A 92 -11.18 -12.94 -5.26
CA GLY A 92 -10.04 -13.06 -4.38
C GLY A 92 -8.82 -12.30 -4.86
N ILE A 93 -7.78 -12.40 -4.03
CA ILE A 93 -6.45 -11.91 -4.36
C ILE A 93 -5.45 -13.03 -4.22
N TYR A 94 -4.57 -13.10 -5.20
CA TYR A 94 -3.49 -14.06 -5.27
C TYR A 94 -2.13 -13.36 -5.16
N PHE A 95 -1.30 -13.89 -4.28
CA PHE A 95 0.10 -13.50 -4.12
C PHE A 95 1.00 -14.65 -4.50
N ASN A 96 1.96 -14.38 -5.39
CA ASN A 96 3.06 -15.30 -5.66
C ASN A 96 4.31 -14.80 -4.94
N LEU A 97 4.67 -15.46 -3.85
CA LEU A 97 5.79 -15.04 -3.03
C LEU A 97 7.10 -15.53 -3.66
N VAL A 98 7.15 -16.73 -4.25
CA VAL A 98 8.41 -17.30 -4.77
C VAL A 98 8.93 -16.61 -6.02
N THR A 99 8.09 -16.43 -7.04
CA THR A 99 8.57 -16.03 -8.38
C THR A 99 8.35 -14.55 -8.67
N ASN A 100 7.35 -13.91 -8.07
CA ASN A 100 7.02 -12.53 -8.37
C ASN A 100 6.44 -11.78 -7.17
N ASN A 101 7.34 -11.31 -6.30
CA ASN A 101 6.99 -10.56 -5.10
C ASN A 101 6.69 -9.06 -5.34
N LYS A 102 6.70 -8.61 -6.60
CA LYS A 102 6.37 -7.24 -7.02
C LYS A 102 4.99 -7.14 -7.66
N VAL A 103 4.23 -8.23 -7.70
CA VAL A 103 2.93 -8.27 -8.36
C VAL A 103 1.95 -9.06 -7.50
N PHE A 104 0.71 -8.60 -7.46
CA PHE A 104 -0.40 -9.37 -6.97
C PHE A 104 -1.55 -9.33 -7.97
N TYR A 105 -2.39 -10.35 -7.92
CA TYR A 105 -3.45 -10.56 -8.91
C TYR A 105 -4.79 -10.47 -8.23
N TYR A 106 -5.68 -9.65 -8.81
CA TYR A 106 -7.09 -9.66 -8.48
C TYR A 106 -7.79 -10.62 -9.44
N PHE A 107 -8.49 -11.60 -8.88
CA PHE A 107 -9.04 -12.70 -9.66
C PHE A 107 -10.50 -12.98 -9.31
N THR A 108 -11.16 -13.66 -10.24
CA THR A 108 -12.49 -14.22 -10.09
C THR A 108 -12.38 -15.73 -10.25
N ASP A 109 -12.83 -16.46 -9.24
CA ASP A 109 -12.89 -17.92 -9.27
C ASP A 109 -14.12 -18.33 -10.09
N LEU A 110 -13.86 -18.97 -11.22
CA LEU A 110 -14.87 -19.44 -12.17
C LEU A 110 -15.21 -20.91 -11.98
N ASN A 111 -14.32 -21.69 -11.36
CA ASN A 111 -14.38 -23.15 -11.24
C ASN A 111 -14.86 -23.63 -9.85
N GLN A 112 -15.04 -22.72 -8.89
CA GLN A 112 -15.43 -22.94 -7.49
C GLN A 112 -14.39 -23.64 -6.59
N ASP A 113 -13.13 -23.71 -6.99
CA ASP A 113 -12.10 -24.34 -6.19
C ASP A 113 -11.51 -23.38 -5.14
N GLY A 114 -11.84 -22.09 -5.19
CA GLY A 114 -11.34 -21.05 -4.29
C GLY A 114 -9.84 -20.78 -4.42
N LEU A 115 -9.22 -21.22 -5.50
CA LEU A 115 -7.85 -20.98 -5.89
C LEU A 115 -7.84 -20.05 -7.11
N TYR A 116 -6.67 -19.49 -7.38
CA TYR A 116 -6.40 -18.79 -8.62
C TYR A 116 -5.68 -19.71 -9.59
N ASP A 117 -6.32 -19.98 -10.73
CA ASP A 117 -5.69 -20.64 -11.86
C ASP A 117 -4.80 -19.64 -12.61
N ILE A 118 -3.49 -19.88 -12.58
CA ILE A 118 -2.52 -18.99 -13.25
C ILE A 118 -2.75 -19.08 -14.76
N PRO A 119 -3.14 -17.99 -15.42
CA PRO A 119 -3.40 -18.01 -16.85
C PRO A 119 -2.09 -18.22 -17.61
N THR A 120 -2.18 -18.91 -18.74
CA THR A 120 -1.06 -19.07 -19.67
C THR A 120 -0.79 -17.80 -20.49
N ALA A 121 -1.69 -16.81 -20.44
CA ALA A 121 -1.65 -15.54 -21.15
C ALA A 121 -1.63 -14.32 -20.20
N SER A 122 -1.31 -13.14 -20.73
CA SER A 122 -1.33 -11.87 -19.97
C SER A 122 -2.76 -11.44 -19.60
N CYS A 123 -3.01 -11.10 -18.33
CA CYS A 123 -4.30 -10.62 -17.84
C CYS A 123 -4.84 -9.42 -18.64
N PRO A 124 -6.18 -9.27 -18.83
CA PRO A 124 -7.27 -10.10 -18.29
C PRO A 124 -7.64 -11.30 -19.18
N VAL A 125 -7.48 -12.52 -18.65
CA VAL A 125 -7.84 -13.79 -19.31
C VAL A 125 -8.19 -14.80 -18.22
N GLU A 126 -9.20 -15.65 -18.48
CA GLU A 126 -9.65 -16.68 -17.53
C GLU A 126 -9.96 -16.06 -16.17
N GLU A 127 -9.45 -16.59 -15.08
CA GLU A 127 -9.74 -16.12 -13.72
C GLU A 127 -9.07 -14.78 -13.40
N CYS A 128 -8.09 -14.34 -14.20
CA CYS A 128 -7.39 -13.10 -13.94
C CYS A 128 -8.17 -11.87 -14.42
N LEU A 129 -8.52 -10.98 -13.49
CA LEU A 129 -9.18 -9.72 -13.80
C LEU A 129 -8.18 -8.57 -13.93
N GLU A 130 -7.27 -8.44 -12.98
CA GLU A 130 -6.33 -7.34 -12.93
C GLU A 130 -5.00 -7.81 -12.35
N GLN A 131 -3.92 -7.42 -13.00
CA GLN A 131 -2.56 -7.58 -12.49
C GLN A 131 -2.10 -6.23 -11.95
N ILE A 132 -1.85 -6.16 -10.64
CA ILE A 132 -1.41 -4.93 -9.99
C ILE A 132 0.10 -5.01 -9.75
N LEU A 133 0.84 -4.12 -10.41
CA LEU A 133 2.29 -3.99 -10.24
C LEU A 133 2.59 -3.08 -9.05
N ILE A 134 3.45 -3.56 -8.16
CA ILE A 134 4.00 -2.78 -7.07
C ILE A 134 5.05 -1.83 -7.63
N THR A 135 4.81 -0.53 -7.46
CA THR A 135 5.68 0.51 -7.98
C THR A 135 6.81 0.87 -7.00
N LYS A 136 7.84 1.57 -7.50
CA LYS A 136 8.97 2.12 -6.71
C LYS A 136 9.87 1.06 -6.06
N ASP A 137 10.00 -0.09 -6.70
CA ASP A 137 10.82 -1.23 -6.26
C ASP A 137 10.46 -1.81 -4.89
N ASN A 138 9.34 -1.40 -4.32
CA ASN A 138 8.79 -2.04 -3.13
C ASN A 138 8.47 -3.50 -3.43
N TYR A 139 8.54 -4.34 -2.41
CA TYR A 139 8.32 -5.77 -2.56
C TYR A 139 7.54 -6.32 -1.37
N ILE A 140 6.76 -7.37 -1.64
CA ILE A 140 6.15 -8.19 -0.62
C ILE A 140 7.22 -9.16 -0.14
N SER A 141 7.55 -9.14 1.14
CA SER A 141 8.65 -9.99 1.61
C SER A 141 8.14 -11.40 1.96
N ASN A 142 8.71 -12.42 1.31
CA ASN A 142 8.35 -13.84 1.51
C ASN A 142 8.51 -14.31 2.96
N SER A 143 9.41 -13.67 3.70
CA SER A 143 9.71 -13.99 5.10
C SER A 143 8.74 -13.33 6.09
N PHE A 144 7.70 -12.63 5.63
CA PHE A 144 6.83 -11.83 6.50
C PHE A 144 5.34 -11.94 6.20
N THR A 145 4.91 -12.90 5.38
CA THR A 145 3.51 -13.37 5.47
C THR A 145 3.39 -14.31 6.66
N LYS A 146 3.02 -13.77 7.82
CA LYS A 146 2.89 -14.55 9.05
C LYS A 146 1.47 -15.06 9.16
N VAL A 147 1.32 -16.36 9.40
CA VAL A 147 0.04 -16.98 9.70
C VAL A 147 -0.04 -17.17 11.21
N PHE A 148 -1.04 -16.57 11.83
CA PHE A 148 -1.34 -16.77 13.24
C PHE A 148 -2.45 -17.80 13.36
N TYR A 149 -2.24 -18.81 14.19
CA TYR A 149 -3.21 -19.87 14.44
C TYR A 149 -3.96 -19.63 15.74
N LYS A 150 -5.20 -20.12 15.83
CA LYS A 150 -6.03 -20.01 17.05
C LYS A 150 -5.54 -20.89 18.20
N ASP A 151 -4.78 -21.92 17.88
CA ASP A 151 -4.24 -22.84 18.87
C ASP A 151 -3.07 -22.20 19.65
N PRO A 152 -2.85 -22.57 20.91
CA PRO A 152 -1.80 -22.01 21.78
C PRO A 152 -0.36 -22.43 21.39
N ALA A 153 -0.14 -22.95 20.18
CA ALA A 153 1.21 -23.27 19.71
C ALA A 153 1.95 -21.97 19.35
N PRO A 154 3.29 -21.93 19.50
CA PRO A 154 4.07 -20.78 19.05
C PRO A 154 3.81 -20.52 17.56
N PRO A 155 3.76 -19.25 17.13
CA PRO A 155 3.60 -18.91 15.72
C PRO A 155 4.76 -19.55 14.95
N THR A 156 4.44 -20.57 14.15
CA THR A 156 5.39 -21.13 13.21
C THR A 156 5.51 -20.13 12.06
N ASN A 157 6.74 -19.66 11.81
CA ASN A 157 7.04 -18.90 10.61
C ASN A 157 6.93 -19.85 9.41
N GLU A 158 5.70 -20.15 8.98
CA GLU A 158 5.47 -20.93 7.78
C GLU A 158 5.78 -20.07 6.57
N ILE A 159 6.79 -20.50 5.83
CA ILE A 159 7.15 -19.86 4.56
C ILE A 159 6.12 -20.30 3.54
N LEU A 160 5.24 -19.39 3.17
CA LEU A 160 4.25 -19.61 2.12
C LEU A 160 4.91 -19.35 0.76
N ASN A 161 4.69 -20.24 -0.21
CA ASN A 161 5.11 -20.00 -1.59
C ASN A 161 4.13 -19.09 -2.33
N ASN A 162 2.85 -19.22 -1.97
CA ASN A 162 1.76 -18.43 -2.51
C ASN A 162 0.66 -18.28 -1.46
N LEU A 163 -0.20 -17.29 -1.65
CA LEU A 163 -1.34 -17.04 -0.79
C LEU A 163 -2.55 -16.68 -1.64
N HIS A 164 -3.62 -17.44 -1.46
CA HIS A 164 -4.93 -17.21 -2.05
C HIS A 164 -5.85 -16.73 -0.93
N ILE A 165 -6.43 -15.54 -1.12
CA ILE A 165 -7.44 -14.97 -0.23
C ILE A 165 -8.73 -14.86 -1.02
N THR A 166 -9.68 -15.74 -0.73
CA THR A 166 -10.92 -15.85 -1.51
C THR A 166 -12.13 -15.56 -0.64
N PHE A 167 -13.05 -14.76 -1.17
CA PHE A 167 -14.33 -14.45 -0.53
C PHE A 167 -15.44 -15.12 -1.32
N THR A 168 -16.35 -15.80 -0.62
CA THR A 168 -17.43 -16.57 -1.25
C THR A 168 -18.77 -16.27 -0.59
N ARG A 169 -19.73 -15.84 -1.41
CA ARG A 169 -21.12 -15.63 -0.98
C ARG A 169 -21.70 -16.90 -0.34
N PRO A 170 -22.57 -16.81 0.69
CA PRO A 170 -23.10 -15.59 1.34
C PRO A 170 -22.22 -15.04 2.45
N ASN A 171 -21.12 -15.70 2.76
CA ASN A 171 -20.27 -15.31 3.88
C ASN A 171 -19.33 -14.17 3.46
N SER A 172 -19.17 -13.16 4.31
CA SER A 172 -18.15 -12.13 4.14
C SER A 172 -16.76 -12.58 4.61
N GLY A 173 -16.66 -13.79 5.18
CA GLY A 173 -15.43 -14.38 5.66
C GLY A 173 -14.41 -14.65 4.56
N ALA A 174 -13.14 -14.51 4.91
CA ALA A 174 -12.00 -14.82 4.05
C ALA A 174 -11.65 -16.30 4.18
N THR A 175 -11.50 -16.99 3.04
CA THR A 175 -10.92 -18.33 2.98
C THR A 175 -9.48 -18.20 2.52
N PHE A 176 -8.57 -18.81 3.27
CA PHE A 176 -7.15 -18.78 2.98
C PHE A 176 -6.68 -20.13 2.47
N LYS A 177 -5.98 -20.13 1.33
CA LYS A 177 -5.29 -21.31 0.80
C LYS A 177 -3.86 -20.94 0.41
N SER A 178 -2.94 -21.86 0.56
CA SER A 178 -1.54 -21.69 0.19
C SER A 178 -0.89 -23.04 -0.10
N THR A 179 0.31 -22.96 -0.66
CA THR A 179 1.28 -24.04 -0.79
C THR A 179 2.51 -23.61 0.02
N PRO A 180 2.88 -24.31 1.11
CA PRO A 180 2.28 -25.51 1.67
C PRO A 180 0.86 -25.29 2.23
N VAL A 181 0.08 -26.38 2.32
CA VAL A 181 -1.33 -26.35 2.73
C VAL A 181 -1.46 -25.97 4.21
N LEU A 182 -2.29 -24.97 4.50
CA LEU A 182 -2.64 -24.57 5.86
C LEU A 182 -3.59 -25.62 6.46
N THR A 183 -3.10 -26.37 7.45
CA THR A 183 -3.85 -27.49 8.06
C THR A 183 -4.53 -27.13 9.37
N ARG A 184 -4.31 -25.92 9.90
CA ARG A 184 -4.70 -25.51 11.24
C ARG A 184 -5.66 -24.32 11.19
N PRO A 185 -6.52 -24.13 12.22
CA PRO A 185 -7.44 -23.01 12.27
C PRO A 185 -6.69 -21.68 12.41
N ILE A 186 -6.82 -20.83 11.39
CA ILE A 186 -6.16 -19.53 11.30
C ILE A 186 -6.94 -18.51 12.13
N ASP A 187 -6.23 -17.67 12.88
CA ASP A 187 -6.77 -16.49 13.55
C ASP A 187 -6.69 -15.26 12.64
N HIS A 188 -5.52 -14.99 12.06
CA HIS A 188 -5.32 -13.96 11.05
C HIS A 188 -4.05 -14.21 10.23
N ILE A 189 -3.97 -13.57 9.06
CA ILE A 189 -2.77 -13.54 8.22
C ILE A 189 -2.28 -12.10 8.14
N GLU A 190 -0.99 -11.91 8.44
CA GLU A 190 -0.31 -10.64 8.23
C GLU A 190 0.42 -10.66 6.89
N ILE A 191 0.24 -9.63 6.07
CA ILE A 191 0.98 -9.39 4.83
C ILE A 191 1.84 -8.15 5.06
N THR A 192 3.15 -8.32 5.01
CA THR A 192 4.09 -7.21 5.21
C THR A 192 4.64 -6.73 3.89
N VAL A 193 4.54 -5.42 3.67
CA VAL A 193 5.10 -4.73 2.51
C VAL A 193 6.33 -3.95 2.95
N SER A 194 7.44 -4.08 2.22
CA SER A 194 8.71 -3.46 2.57
C SER A 194 9.31 -2.63 1.43
N SER A 195 9.98 -1.55 1.83
CA SER A 195 10.80 -0.76 0.91
C SER A 195 12.10 -1.50 0.51
N PRO A 196 12.74 -1.15 -0.63
CA PRO A 196 14.00 -1.76 -1.08
C PRO A 196 15.13 -1.77 -0.04
N ALA A 197 15.16 -0.77 0.85
CA ALA A 197 16.16 -0.64 1.91
C ALA A 197 15.79 -1.40 3.19
N GLY A 198 14.59 -1.97 3.29
CA GLY A 198 14.10 -2.70 4.47
C GLY A 198 13.79 -1.83 5.69
N GLU A 199 14.03 -0.51 5.65
CA GLU A 199 13.88 0.39 6.81
C GLU A 199 12.43 0.74 7.15
N VAL A 200 11.55 0.67 6.15
CA VAL A 200 10.14 1.02 6.28
C VAL A 200 9.28 -0.16 5.86
N THR A 201 8.37 -0.57 6.75
CA THR A 201 7.40 -1.63 6.53
C THR A 201 6.00 -1.16 6.93
N SER A 202 4.98 -1.77 6.32
CA SER A 202 3.58 -1.69 6.78
C SER A 202 2.98 -3.08 6.74
N VAL A 203 2.08 -3.36 7.68
CA VAL A 203 1.52 -4.69 7.91
C VAL A 203 0.01 -4.66 7.70
N ILE A 204 -0.50 -5.53 6.85
CA ILE A 204 -1.93 -5.70 6.57
C ILE A 204 -2.37 -7.00 7.24
N SER A 205 -3.31 -6.93 8.18
CA SER A 205 -3.85 -8.10 8.88
C SER A 205 -5.22 -8.45 8.31
N VAL A 206 -5.38 -9.67 7.81
CA VAL A 206 -6.64 -10.18 7.26
C VAL A 206 -7.15 -11.30 8.14
N TYR A 207 -8.38 -11.16 8.63
CA TYR A 207 -9.02 -12.14 9.51
C TYR A 207 -9.97 -13.05 8.71
N PRO A 208 -10.15 -14.32 9.11
CA PRO A 208 -11.15 -15.21 8.51
C PRO A 208 -12.58 -14.68 8.62
N SER A 209 -12.87 -13.78 9.57
CA SER A 209 -14.16 -13.09 9.68
C SER A 209 -14.44 -12.10 8.54
N GLY A 210 -13.42 -11.78 7.72
CA GLY A 210 -13.48 -10.74 6.70
C GLY A 210 -13.17 -9.34 7.24
N ARG A 211 -12.66 -9.22 8.48
CA ARG A 211 -12.08 -7.97 8.98
C ARG A 211 -10.71 -7.78 8.33
N ILE A 212 -10.41 -6.55 7.91
CA ILE A 212 -9.09 -6.16 7.40
C ILE A 212 -8.59 -4.97 8.21
N GLU A 213 -7.37 -5.07 8.73
CA GLU A 213 -6.71 -4.05 9.54
C GLU A 213 -5.39 -3.65 8.87
N LEU A 214 -5.10 -2.35 8.88
CA LEU A 214 -3.85 -1.80 8.38
C LEU A 214 -3.07 -1.20 9.57
N ASN A 215 -1.89 -1.75 9.83
CA ASN A 215 -0.99 -1.37 10.92
C ASN A 215 0.23 -0.59 10.39
#